data_AF-A0A645B4G3-F1
#
_entry.id   AF-A0A645B4G3-F1
#
_cell.length_a   1.000
_cell.length_b   1.000
_cell.length_c   1.000
_cell.angle_alpha   90.00
_cell.angle_beta   90.00
_cell.angle_gamma   90.00
#
_symmetry.space_group_name_H-M   'P 1'
#
loop_
_entity.id
_entity.type
_entity.pdbx_description
1 polymer ?
#
loop_
_entity_poly.entity_id
_entity_poly.type
_entity_poly.pdbx_seq_one_letter_code
_entity_poly.pdbx_strand_id
1 'polypeptide(L)'
;MIQRLSTSIVGPKVGTNGAKYSLSNTMGSVGWNSSNTSIATINSSGILTVKGTGVVTLTAKHGGNTYSQMIMVGMPRYILTASHEPGGYEINAECIDNQFKDYLSNLNGVLTYNWGVKYPSREIRWLEADVPSLKIDLRGQNEKVIVYLEVIDALGNKSTLQHIEINSQDVYVAENQNLYIDAQGVLYKENKTKYLYNSARLYISYRANIPDKYKEREWMATTTMVLKPFSVTSVVDARSGGPLIKNILPQDELDYIKNNSINNQVYRYTLILLNYSSRAIQFVPVTFTYVTNI
;
A
#
# COMPACT_ATOMS: atom_id res chain seq x y z
N MET A 1 19.78 -33.74 -29.96
CA MET A 1 18.34 -33.58 -29.68
C MET A 1 17.88 -32.34 -30.45
N ILE A 2 17.14 -32.50 -31.55
CA ILE A 2 16.62 -31.36 -32.33
C ILE A 2 15.41 -30.83 -31.56
N GLN A 3 15.53 -29.63 -30.98
CA GLN A 3 14.40 -28.96 -30.33
C GLN A 3 13.39 -28.62 -31.44
N ARG A 4 12.25 -29.32 -31.49
CA ARG A 4 11.16 -28.94 -32.39
C ARG A 4 10.63 -27.59 -31.89
N LEU A 5 10.74 -26.55 -32.73
CA LEU A 5 10.11 -25.26 -32.45
C LEU A 5 8.59 -25.48 -32.37
N SER A 6 7.96 -25.03 -31.29
CA SER A 6 6.51 -25.08 -31.16
C SER A 6 5.86 -24.07 -32.10
N THR A 7 4.81 -24.49 -32.80
CA THR A 7 3.97 -23.59 -33.63
C THR A 7 3.05 -22.78 -32.71
N SER A 8 2.97 -21.47 -32.96
CA SER A 8 2.18 -20.52 -32.17
C SER A 8 1.71 -19.35 -33.03
N ILE A 9 0.66 -18.68 -32.58
CA ILE A 9 0.22 -17.42 -33.20
C ILE A 9 1.25 -16.32 -32.87
N VAL A 10 1.72 -15.62 -33.89
CA VAL A 10 2.60 -14.47 -33.81
C VAL A 10 1.81 -13.21 -34.16
N GLY A 11 1.75 -12.27 -33.22
CA GLY A 11 1.04 -11.01 -33.33
C GLY A 11 1.05 -10.26 -32.00
N PRO A 12 0.59 -9.00 -31.98
CA PRO A 12 0.53 -8.20 -30.75
C PRO A 12 -0.53 -8.74 -29.79
N LYS A 13 -0.29 -8.61 -28.48
CA LYS A 13 -1.30 -8.92 -27.46
C LYS A 13 -2.32 -7.80 -27.28
N VAL A 14 -2.02 -6.60 -27.76
CA VAL A 14 -2.95 -5.47 -27.87
C VAL A 14 -3.46 -5.42 -29.31
N GLY A 15 -4.73 -5.73 -29.50
CA GLY A 15 -5.38 -5.74 -30.80
C GLY A 15 -5.75 -4.32 -31.24
N THR A 16 -5.09 -3.84 -32.30
CA THR A 16 -5.42 -2.60 -32.98
C THR A 16 -5.99 -2.89 -34.38
N ASN A 17 -6.73 -1.95 -34.94
CA ASN A 17 -7.27 -2.11 -36.29
C ASN A 17 -6.13 -2.23 -37.30
N GLY A 18 -6.15 -3.27 -38.14
CA GLY A 18 -5.08 -3.58 -39.09
C GLY A 18 -3.92 -4.41 -38.52
N ALA A 19 -3.93 -4.76 -37.22
CA ALA A 19 -2.92 -5.64 -36.64
C ALA A 19 -2.87 -6.98 -37.39
N LYS A 20 -1.66 -7.45 -37.69
CA LYS A 20 -1.42 -8.68 -38.44
C LYS A 20 -1.02 -9.82 -37.51
N TYR A 21 -1.67 -10.96 -37.70
CA TYR A 21 -1.40 -12.22 -37.03
C TYR A 21 -0.98 -13.27 -38.05
N SER A 22 -0.09 -14.15 -37.63
CA SER A 22 0.42 -15.26 -38.46
C SER A 22 0.67 -16.48 -37.59
N LEU A 23 0.87 -17.64 -38.21
CA LEU A 23 1.17 -18.88 -37.50
C LEU A 23 2.63 -19.27 -37.76
N SER A 24 3.45 -19.33 -36.71
CA SER A 24 4.89 -19.60 -36.83
C SER A 24 5.17 -20.99 -37.41
N ASN A 25 6.27 -21.13 -38.16
CA ASN A 25 6.73 -22.41 -38.71
C ASN A 25 5.68 -23.15 -39.57
N THR A 26 4.82 -22.42 -40.28
CA THR A 26 3.80 -22.99 -41.18
C THR A 26 3.88 -22.40 -42.58
N MET A 27 3.46 -23.19 -43.58
CA MET A 27 3.30 -22.77 -44.97
C MET A 27 1.88 -23.15 -45.43
N GLY A 28 1.25 -22.31 -46.24
CA GLY A 28 -0.10 -22.54 -46.76
C GLY A 28 -1.18 -21.74 -46.02
N SER A 29 -2.45 -22.06 -46.30
CA SER A 29 -3.59 -21.31 -45.75
C SER A 29 -3.82 -21.64 -44.28
N VAL A 30 -4.20 -20.61 -43.51
CA VAL A 30 -4.56 -20.71 -42.10
C VAL A 30 -6.02 -20.27 -41.96
N GLY A 31 -6.85 -21.10 -41.36
CA GLY A 31 -8.22 -20.74 -41.01
C GLY A 31 -8.23 -19.90 -39.74
N TRP A 32 -8.80 -18.69 -39.79
CA TRP A 32 -8.86 -17.77 -38.65
C TRP A 32 -10.28 -17.64 -38.11
N ASN A 33 -10.40 -17.50 -36.79
CA ASN A 33 -11.66 -17.19 -36.10
C ASN A 33 -11.40 -16.30 -34.88
N SER A 34 -12.39 -15.48 -34.52
CA SER A 34 -12.42 -14.70 -33.27
C SER A 34 -13.49 -15.27 -32.35
N SER A 35 -13.22 -15.35 -31.04
CA SER A 35 -14.20 -15.80 -30.06
C SER A 35 -15.39 -14.85 -29.92
N ASN A 36 -15.22 -13.56 -30.26
CA ASN A 36 -16.30 -12.58 -30.22
C ASN A 36 -16.16 -11.54 -31.34
N THR A 37 -16.98 -11.70 -32.37
CA THR A 37 -16.97 -10.85 -33.57
C THR A 37 -17.58 -9.47 -33.38
N SER A 38 -18.26 -9.20 -32.27
CA SER A 38 -18.71 -7.84 -31.92
C SER A 38 -17.58 -6.96 -31.38
N ILE A 39 -16.52 -7.58 -30.82
CA ILE A 39 -15.33 -6.88 -30.33
C ILE A 39 -14.29 -6.78 -31.45
N ALA A 40 -13.94 -7.89 -32.10
CA ALA A 40 -13.00 -7.88 -33.22
C ALA A 40 -13.22 -9.06 -34.17
N THR A 41 -13.01 -8.83 -35.46
CA THR A 41 -12.99 -9.86 -36.50
C THR A 41 -11.59 -10.01 -37.09
N ILE A 42 -11.25 -11.19 -37.60
CA ILE A 42 -9.98 -11.45 -38.29
C ILE A 42 -10.26 -12.09 -39.65
N ASN A 43 -9.62 -11.60 -40.71
CA ASN A 43 -9.84 -12.14 -42.06
C ASN A 43 -8.89 -13.32 -42.37
N SER A 44 -9.05 -13.94 -43.54
CA SER A 44 -8.23 -15.09 -43.99
C SER A 44 -6.74 -14.76 -44.15
N SER A 45 -6.38 -13.48 -44.26
CA SER A 45 -4.98 -13.01 -44.32
C SER A 45 -4.39 -12.70 -42.93
N GLY A 46 -5.14 -12.98 -41.85
CA GLY A 46 -4.72 -12.71 -40.48
C GLY A 46 -4.77 -11.23 -40.08
N ILE A 47 -5.53 -10.40 -40.79
CA ILE A 47 -5.66 -8.97 -40.49
C ILE A 47 -6.87 -8.75 -39.58
N LEU A 48 -6.65 -8.08 -38.46
CA LEU A 48 -7.66 -7.77 -37.45
C LEU A 48 -8.45 -6.51 -37.84
N THR A 49 -9.76 -6.54 -37.62
CA THR A 49 -10.65 -5.38 -37.64
C THR A 49 -11.31 -5.22 -36.27
N VAL A 50 -11.04 -4.10 -35.62
CA VAL A 50 -11.58 -3.79 -34.28
C VAL A 50 -12.95 -3.12 -34.42
N LYS A 51 -13.91 -3.53 -33.57
CA LYS A 51 -15.30 -3.05 -33.58
C LYS A 51 -15.80 -2.58 -32.21
N GLY A 52 -15.17 -3.04 -31.13
CA GLY A 52 -15.51 -2.69 -29.76
C GLY A 52 -14.33 -2.87 -28.83
N THR A 53 -14.58 -2.88 -27.51
CA THR A 53 -13.56 -3.12 -26.49
C THR A 53 -13.82 -4.43 -25.75
N GLY A 54 -12.77 -5.01 -25.18
CA GLY A 54 -12.81 -6.24 -24.39
C GLY A 54 -11.69 -7.20 -24.75
N VAL A 55 -11.82 -8.45 -24.32
CA VAL A 55 -10.85 -9.50 -24.59
C VAL A 55 -11.43 -10.52 -25.56
N VAL A 56 -10.64 -10.90 -26.56
CA VAL A 56 -11.01 -11.96 -27.51
C VAL A 56 -9.89 -12.98 -27.64
N THR A 57 -10.27 -14.23 -27.89
CA THR A 57 -9.34 -15.30 -28.26
C THR A 57 -9.37 -15.47 -29.76
N LEU A 58 -8.25 -15.18 -30.41
CA LEU A 58 -8.02 -15.52 -31.81
C LEU A 58 -7.66 -16.99 -31.91
N THR A 59 -8.27 -17.68 -32.86
CA THR A 59 -8.04 -19.10 -33.15
C THR A 59 -7.51 -19.25 -34.56
N ALA A 60 -6.38 -19.94 -34.71
CA ALA A 60 -5.78 -20.34 -35.97
C ALA A 60 -5.89 -21.86 -36.16
N LYS A 61 -6.37 -22.30 -37.32
CA LYS A 61 -6.49 -23.72 -37.70
C LYS A 61 -5.60 -24.01 -38.89
N HIS A 62 -4.73 -25.01 -38.76
CA HIS A 62 -3.83 -25.42 -39.84
C HIS A 62 -3.45 -26.90 -39.69
N GLY A 63 -3.54 -27.66 -40.78
CA GLY A 63 -3.17 -29.08 -40.79
C GLY A 63 -3.89 -29.94 -39.75
N GLY A 64 -5.17 -29.66 -39.48
CA GLY A 64 -5.97 -30.34 -38.45
C GLY A 64 -5.73 -29.88 -37.00
N ASN A 65 -4.70 -29.05 -36.76
CA ASN A 65 -4.38 -28.52 -35.44
C ASN A 65 -5.05 -27.16 -35.18
N THR A 66 -5.24 -26.84 -33.90
CA THR A 66 -5.82 -25.57 -33.45
C THR A 66 -4.85 -24.86 -32.49
N TYR A 67 -4.67 -23.56 -32.70
CA TYR A 67 -3.82 -22.68 -31.89
C TYR A 67 -4.64 -21.47 -31.45
N SER A 68 -4.38 -20.97 -30.25
CA SER A 68 -5.15 -19.88 -29.66
C SER A 68 -4.24 -18.79 -29.09
N GLN A 69 -4.64 -17.53 -29.25
CA GLN A 69 -4.01 -16.38 -28.62
C GLN A 69 -5.08 -15.42 -28.11
N MET A 70 -5.03 -15.12 -26.82
CA MET A 70 -5.85 -14.09 -26.20
C MET A 70 -5.26 -12.72 -26.51
N ILE A 71 -6.10 -11.78 -26.89
CA ILE A 71 -5.73 -10.38 -27.15
C ILE A 71 -6.68 -9.43 -26.43
N MET A 72 -6.15 -8.29 -26.00
CA MET A 72 -6.90 -7.18 -25.42
C MET A 72 -7.19 -6.15 -26.50
N VAL A 73 -8.45 -5.73 -26.63
CA VAL A 73 -8.88 -4.70 -27.59
C VAL A 73 -9.43 -3.51 -26.82
N GLY A 74 -8.77 -2.35 -26.96
CA GLY A 74 -9.03 -1.20 -26.12
C GLY A 74 -8.53 -1.37 -24.68
N MET A 75 -8.34 -0.24 -23.99
CA MET A 75 -7.82 -0.23 -22.63
C MET A 75 -8.97 -0.28 -21.61
N PRO A 76 -8.91 -1.15 -20.59
CA PRO A 76 -9.91 -1.15 -19.51
C PRO A 76 -9.84 0.12 -18.67
N ARG A 77 -11.01 0.58 -18.21
CA ARG A 77 -11.12 1.68 -17.26
C ARG A 77 -11.05 1.15 -15.83
N TYR A 78 -10.37 1.91 -14.98
CA TYR A 78 -10.20 1.62 -13.56
C TYR A 78 -10.75 2.76 -12.70
N ILE A 79 -11.17 2.44 -11.49
CA ILE A 79 -11.40 3.39 -10.40
C ILE A 79 -10.45 3.07 -9.25
N LEU A 80 -9.87 4.10 -8.64
CA LEU A 80 -9.02 3.92 -7.46
C LEU A 80 -9.86 3.82 -6.19
N THR A 81 -9.56 2.82 -5.37
CA THR A 81 -10.10 2.68 -4.01
C THR A 81 -8.96 2.59 -3.01
N ALA A 82 -9.22 3.00 -1.77
CA ALA A 82 -8.25 2.96 -0.69
C ALA A 82 -8.87 2.30 0.55
N SER A 83 -8.18 1.29 1.08
CA SER A 83 -8.55 0.61 2.32
C SER A 83 -7.48 0.87 3.37
N HIS A 84 -7.87 1.45 4.50
CA HIS A 84 -6.97 1.62 5.65
C HIS A 84 -6.74 0.25 6.30
N GLU A 85 -5.47 -0.12 6.46
CA GLU A 85 -5.01 -1.35 7.09
C GLU A 85 -3.91 -1.07 8.12
N PRO A 86 -3.63 -1.98 9.07
CA PRO A 86 -2.45 -1.86 9.91
C PRO A 86 -1.17 -1.72 9.06
N GLY A 87 -0.46 -0.60 9.19
CA GLY A 87 0.76 -0.28 8.47
C GLY A 87 0.58 0.81 7.42
N GLY A 88 -0.67 1.15 7.07
CA GLY A 88 -0.98 2.23 6.13
C GLY A 88 -2.20 1.90 5.28
N TYR A 89 -2.09 1.97 3.96
CA TYR A 89 -3.23 1.75 3.06
C TYR A 89 -2.92 0.72 1.98
N GLU A 90 -3.92 -0.07 1.64
CA GLU A 90 -3.96 -0.77 0.36
C GLU A 90 -4.74 0.09 -0.64
N ILE A 91 -4.09 0.43 -1.75
CA ILE A 91 -4.69 1.12 -2.89
C ILE A 91 -4.95 0.08 -3.96
N ASN A 92 -6.19 0.04 -4.46
CA ASN A 92 -6.59 -0.88 -5.51
C ASN A 92 -7.07 -0.10 -6.74
N ALA A 93 -6.70 -0.59 -7.92
CA ALA A 93 -7.26 -0.17 -9.20
C ALA A 93 -8.33 -1.18 -9.61
N GLU A 94 -9.60 -0.83 -9.37
CA GLU A 94 -10.73 -1.70 -9.66
C GLU A 94 -11.21 -1.50 -11.08
N CYS A 95 -11.16 -2.56 -11.91
CA CYS A 95 -11.67 -2.50 -13.28
C CYS A 95 -13.19 -2.38 -13.27
N ILE A 96 -13.73 -1.35 -13.93
CA ILE A 96 -15.17 -1.09 -14.00
C ILE A 96 -15.82 -1.64 -15.28
N ASP A 97 -15.02 -2.11 -16.22
CA ASP A 97 -15.47 -2.64 -17.50
C ASP A 97 -15.62 -4.17 -17.45
N ASN A 98 -16.87 -4.64 -17.36
CA ASN A 98 -17.19 -6.07 -17.18
C ASN A 98 -16.57 -6.98 -18.24
N GLN A 99 -16.43 -6.50 -19.49
CA GLN A 99 -15.85 -7.27 -20.59
C GLN A 99 -14.36 -7.62 -20.42
N PHE A 100 -13.68 -7.08 -19.40
CA PHE A 100 -12.29 -7.41 -19.07
C PHE A 100 -12.14 -8.21 -17.77
N LYS A 101 -13.12 -8.15 -16.84
CA LYS A 101 -12.97 -8.61 -15.45
C LYS A 101 -12.49 -10.05 -15.32
N ASP A 102 -13.08 -10.98 -16.08
CA ASP A 102 -12.74 -12.41 -16.02
C ASP A 102 -11.37 -12.73 -16.64
N TYR A 103 -10.75 -11.78 -17.33
CA TYR A 103 -9.52 -11.97 -18.10
C TYR A 103 -8.32 -11.21 -17.52
N LEU A 104 -8.51 -10.34 -16.52
CA LEU A 104 -7.43 -9.47 -16.01
C LEU A 104 -6.20 -10.25 -15.56
N SER A 105 -6.40 -11.38 -14.89
CA SER A 105 -5.30 -12.27 -14.45
C SER A 105 -4.56 -12.94 -15.62
N ASN A 106 -5.16 -13.00 -16.80
CA ASN A 106 -4.55 -13.53 -18.03
C ASN A 106 -3.86 -12.44 -18.86
N LEU A 107 -4.04 -11.16 -18.52
CA LEU A 107 -3.42 -10.01 -19.19
C LEU A 107 -2.05 -9.64 -18.60
N ASN A 108 -1.41 -10.52 -17.84
CA ASN A 108 -0.05 -10.31 -17.34
C ASN A 108 0.92 -10.02 -18.50
N GLY A 109 1.64 -8.89 -18.40
CA GLY A 109 2.53 -8.39 -19.45
C GLY A 109 1.82 -7.76 -20.66
N VAL A 110 0.50 -7.55 -20.60
CA VAL A 110 -0.27 -6.72 -21.56
C VAL A 110 -0.54 -5.34 -20.98
N LEU A 111 -0.76 -5.26 -19.66
CA LEU A 111 -0.94 -4.02 -18.92
C LEU A 111 0.17 -3.86 -17.87
N THR A 112 0.63 -2.63 -17.73
CA THR A 112 1.54 -2.17 -16.67
C THR A 112 0.84 -1.07 -15.89
N TYR A 113 0.85 -1.18 -14.57
CA TYR A 113 0.30 -0.17 -13.66
C TYR A 113 1.45 0.74 -13.21
N ASN A 114 1.50 1.94 -13.74
CA ASN A 114 2.50 2.94 -13.36
C ASN A 114 1.97 3.80 -12.21
N TRP A 115 2.43 3.47 -11.01
CA TRP A 115 2.01 4.11 -9.77
C TRP A 115 2.93 5.28 -9.43
N GLY A 116 2.36 6.42 -9.07
CA GLY A 116 3.09 7.57 -8.54
C GLY A 116 2.73 7.80 -7.07
N VAL A 117 3.71 7.99 -6.19
CA VAL A 117 3.45 8.28 -4.77
C VAL A 117 4.08 9.61 -4.39
N LYS A 118 3.25 10.53 -3.88
CA LYS A 118 3.65 11.87 -3.41
C LYS A 118 3.45 11.97 -1.90
N TYR A 119 4.54 11.77 -1.16
CA TYR A 119 4.60 12.10 0.26
C TYR A 119 4.79 13.61 0.47
N PRO A 120 4.41 14.15 1.65
CA PRO A 120 4.66 15.56 1.96
C PRO A 120 6.14 15.92 1.82
N SER A 121 6.42 17.06 1.17
CA SER A 121 7.77 17.60 0.98
C SER A 121 8.77 16.67 0.27
N ARG A 122 8.31 15.58 -0.36
CA ARG A 122 9.15 14.68 -1.19
C ARG A 122 8.70 14.76 -2.63
N GLU A 123 9.60 14.54 -3.58
CA GLU A 123 9.22 14.41 -4.99
C GLU A 123 8.33 13.18 -5.22
N ILE A 124 7.59 13.19 -6.35
CA ILE A 124 6.79 12.02 -6.74
C ILE A 124 7.74 10.88 -7.08
N ARG A 125 7.53 9.73 -6.46
CA ARG A 125 8.22 8.49 -6.81
C ARG A 125 7.32 7.64 -7.69
N TRP A 126 7.79 7.32 -8.90
CA TRP A 126 7.11 6.43 -9.83
C TRP A 126 7.60 4.99 -9.69
N LEU A 127 6.69 4.04 -9.85
CA LEU A 127 6.92 2.60 -9.79
C LEU A 127 5.99 1.89 -10.79
N GLU A 128 6.58 1.12 -11.69
CA GLU A 128 5.83 0.21 -12.56
C GLU A 128 5.59 -1.12 -11.84
N ALA A 129 4.36 -1.62 -11.94
CA ALA A 129 3.94 -2.91 -11.40
C ALA A 129 3.10 -3.69 -12.43
N ASP A 130 3.07 -5.01 -12.29
CA ASP A 130 2.22 -5.92 -13.06
C ASP A 130 0.88 -6.22 -12.35
N VAL A 131 0.70 -5.72 -11.13
CA VAL A 131 -0.51 -5.89 -10.32
C VAL A 131 -1.29 -4.57 -10.15
N PRO A 132 -2.63 -4.63 -10.12
CA PRO A 132 -3.50 -3.48 -9.95
C PRO A 132 -3.63 -3.02 -8.49
N SER A 133 -2.61 -3.23 -7.65
CA SER A 133 -2.64 -2.79 -6.26
C SER A 133 -1.28 -2.28 -5.78
N LEU A 134 -1.31 -1.38 -4.81
CA LEU A 134 -0.13 -0.80 -4.19
C LEU A 134 -0.36 -0.60 -2.69
N LYS A 135 0.59 -1.06 -1.88
CA LYS A 135 0.61 -0.80 -0.44
C LYS A 135 1.40 0.46 -0.15
N ILE A 136 0.81 1.34 0.65
CA ILE A 136 1.41 2.61 1.06
C ILE A 136 1.60 2.60 2.57
N ASP A 137 2.86 2.66 2.99
CA ASP A 137 3.18 2.89 4.39
C ASP A 137 2.90 4.35 4.77
N LEU A 138 2.18 4.56 5.87
CA LEU A 138 2.06 5.87 6.51
C LEU A 138 2.80 5.86 7.84
N ARG A 139 3.74 6.78 8.00
CA ARG A 139 4.68 6.79 9.13
C ARG A 139 4.61 8.07 9.97
N GLY A 140 4.02 9.13 9.42
CA GLY A 140 3.81 10.39 10.11
C GLY A 140 2.40 10.53 10.69
N GLN A 141 2.26 11.37 11.71
CA GLN A 141 0.97 11.89 12.13
C GLN A 141 0.49 12.97 11.16
N ASN A 142 -0.80 12.96 10.84
CA ASN A 142 -1.44 13.85 9.86
C ASN A 142 -0.73 13.86 8.49
N GLU A 143 -0.14 12.72 8.10
CA GLU A 143 0.54 12.56 6.83
C GLU A 143 -0.49 12.42 5.70
N LYS A 144 -0.46 13.36 4.75
CA LYS A 144 -1.30 13.37 3.55
C LYS A 144 -0.48 12.89 2.36
N VAL A 145 -0.88 11.77 1.76
CA VAL A 145 -0.21 11.17 0.61
C VAL A 145 -1.16 11.16 -0.57
N ILE A 146 -0.66 11.55 -1.74
CA ILE A 146 -1.38 11.44 -3.00
C ILE A 146 -0.79 10.29 -3.78
N VAL A 147 -1.65 9.37 -4.20
CA VAL A 147 -1.30 8.22 -5.04
C VAL A 147 -1.89 8.43 -6.41
N TYR A 148 -1.05 8.30 -7.44
CA TYR A 148 -1.39 8.46 -8.84
C TYR A 148 -1.35 7.10 -9.53
N LEU A 149 -2.16 6.94 -10.57
CA LEU A 149 -2.13 5.78 -11.44
C LEU A 149 -2.27 6.20 -12.90
N GLU A 150 -1.37 5.69 -13.73
CA GLU A 150 -1.49 5.63 -15.18
C GLU A 150 -1.34 4.16 -15.60
N VAL A 151 -2.30 3.62 -16.35
CA VAL A 151 -2.21 2.27 -16.90
C VAL A 151 -1.62 2.35 -18.29
N ILE A 152 -0.62 1.52 -18.57
CA ILE A 152 0.11 1.50 -19.83
C ILE A 152 -0.11 0.14 -20.48
N ASP A 153 -0.47 0.10 -21.76
CA ASP A 153 -0.56 -1.15 -22.51
C ASP A 153 0.79 -1.55 -23.12
N ALA A 154 0.89 -2.77 -23.65
CA ALA A 154 2.12 -3.28 -24.27
C ALA A 154 2.55 -2.54 -25.55
N LEU A 155 1.76 -1.60 -26.07
CA LEU A 155 2.13 -0.70 -27.16
C LEU A 155 2.60 0.68 -26.66
N GLY A 156 2.56 0.92 -25.34
CA GLY A 156 2.92 2.19 -24.72
C GLY A 156 1.79 3.21 -24.69
N ASN A 157 0.56 2.84 -25.07
CA ASN A 157 -0.59 3.73 -24.89
C ASN A 157 -0.88 3.88 -23.40
N LYS A 158 -1.32 5.07 -22.99
CA LYS A 158 -1.53 5.45 -21.59
C LYS A 158 -3.00 5.77 -21.32
N SER A 159 -3.50 5.35 -20.17
CA SER A 159 -4.80 5.79 -19.66
C SER A 159 -4.76 7.26 -19.25
N THR A 160 -5.93 7.85 -19.00
CA THR A 160 -5.99 9.10 -18.23
C THR A 160 -5.32 8.90 -16.87
N LEU A 161 -4.51 9.88 -16.44
CA LEU A 161 -3.91 9.91 -15.12
C LEU A 161 -4.99 10.08 -14.06
N GLN A 162 -5.06 9.14 -13.11
CA GLN A 162 -5.94 9.19 -11.95
C GLN A 162 -5.16 9.48 -10.69
N HIS A 163 -5.84 9.96 -9.65
CA HIS A 163 -5.26 10.05 -8.32
C HIS A 163 -6.28 9.82 -7.22
N ILE A 164 -5.80 9.40 -6.06
CA ILE A 164 -6.54 9.31 -4.81
C ILE A 164 -5.68 9.89 -3.68
N GLU A 165 -6.34 10.54 -2.73
CA GLU A 165 -5.70 11.07 -1.53
C GLU A 165 -5.99 10.16 -0.34
N ILE A 166 -4.94 9.81 0.38
CA ILE A 166 -5.03 9.11 1.66
C ILE A 166 -4.38 9.94 2.75
N ASN A 167 -4.93 9.81 3.96
CA ASN A 167 -4.47 10.53 5.13
C ASN A 167 -4.20 9.53 6.25
N SER A 168 -3.16 9.76 7.06
CA SER A 168 -2.97 8.99 8.29
C SER A 168 -4.22 9.14 9.17
N GLN A 169 -4.78 8.03 9.62
CA GLN A 169 -5.94 8.04 10.52
C GLN A 169 -5.52 7.52 11.88
N ASP A 170 -5.70 8.36 12.90
CA ASP A 170 -5.51 7.93 14.28
C ASP A 170 -6.66 7.01 14.71
N VAL A 171 -6.30 5.81 15.13
CA VAL A 171 -7.21 4.81 15.71
C VAL A 171 -7.34 5.00 17.22
N TYR A 172 -6.25 5.45 17.84
CA TYR A 172 -6.10 5.63 19.27
C TYR A 172 -5.89 7.10 19.64
N VAL A 173 -6.31 7.45 20.84
CA VAL A 173 -5.94 8.67 21.55
C VAL A 173 -4.99 8.28 22.68
N ALA A 174 -3.94 9.07 22.86
CA ALA A 174 -3.00 8.91 23.97
C ALA A 174 -3.15 10.07 24.95
N GLU A 175 -3.21 9.76 26.24
CA GLU A 175 -3.26 10.73 27.33
C GLU A 175 -1.95 10.71 28.13
N ASN A 176 -1.57 11.86 28.68
CA ASN A 176 -0.30 12.07 29.39
C ASN A 176 0.92 11.84 28.49
N GLN A 177 0.83 12.31 27.24
CA GLN A 177 1.91 12.24 26.26
C GLN A 177 2.98 13.31 26.47
N ASN A 178 2.68 14.41 27.17
CA ASN A 178 3.68 15.41 27.55
C ASN A 178 3.89 15.40 29.06
N LEU A 179 5.01 14.82 29.49
CA LEU A 179 5.35 14.64 30.90
C LEU A 179 6.51 15.55 31.30
N TYR A 180 6.60 15.86 32.58
CA TYR A 180 7.67 16.66 33.15
C TYR A 180 8.46 15.87 34.18
N ILE A 181 9.76 16.13 34.27
CA ILE A 181 10.68 15.53 35.25
C ILE A 181 11.37 16.67 35.99
N ASP A 182 11.33 16.66 37.32
CA ASP A 182 12.04 17.65 38.13
C ASP A 182 13.49 17.24 38.47
N ALA A 183 14.21 18.13 39.16
CA ALA A 183 15.58 17.89 39.60
C ALA A 183 15.74 16.71 40.58
N GLN A 184 14.66 16.25 41.21
CA GLN A 184 14.66 15.07 42.07
C GLN A 184 14.36 13.78 41.29
N GLY A 185 13.90 13.89 40.04
CA GLY A 185 13.46 12.77 39.20
C GLY A 185 11.98 12.42 39.37
N VAL A 186 11.20 13.29 40.01
CA VAL A 186 9.75 13.09 40.16
C VAL A 186 9.08 13.42 38.82
N LEU A 187 8.15 12.55 38.43
CA LEU A 187 7.38 12.68 37.19
C LEU A 187 6.10 13.47 37.44
N TYR A 188 5.69 14.31 36.48
CA TYR A 188 4.45 15.08 36.53
C TYR A 188 3.71 15.01 35.19
N LYS A 189 2.37 15.09 35.27
CA LYS A 189 1.48 15.18 34.12
C LYS A 189 1.49 16.59 33.50
N GLU A 190 0.80 16.75 32.37
CA GLU A 190 0.59 18.03 31.69
C GLU A 190 0.07 19.14 32.60
N ASN A 191 -0.90 18.79 33.45
CA ASN A 191 -1.50 19.68 34.44
C ASN A 191 -0.65 19.85 35.72
N LYS A 192 0.63 19.48 35.69
CA LYS A 192 1.59 19.62 36.81
C LYS A 192 1.28 18.81 38.07
N THR A 193 0.33 17.88 37.99
CA THR A 193 0.10 16.93 39.10
C THR A 193 1.17 15.84 39.12
N LYS A 194 1.60 15.45 40.33
CA LYS A 194 2.58 14.36 40.52
C LYS A 194 2.07 13.07 39.90
N TYR A 195 2.97 12.35 39.25
CA TYR A 195 2.68 11.06 38.65
C TYR A 195 3.69 10.01 39.13
N LEU A 196 3.21 8.93 39.74
CA LEU A 196 4.08 7.94 40.37
C LEU A 196 4.78 7.08 39.31
N TYR A 197 6.07 7.31 39.08
CA TYR A 197 6.87 6.65 38.04
C TYR A 197 6.64 5.13 37.92
N ASN A 198 6.61 4.42 39.05
CA ASN A 198 6.48 2.95 39.07
C ASN A 198 5.14 2.40 38.58
N SER A 199 4.07 3.21 38.65
CA SER A 199 2.70 2.85 38.25
C SER A 199 2.11 3.77 37.17
N ALA A 200 2.84 4.81 36.78
CA ALA A 200 2.47 5.72 35.72
C ALA A 200 2.35 4.98 34.39
N ARG A 201 1.35 5.34 33.59
CA ARG A 201 1.06 4.77 32.28
C ARG A 201 0.88 5.87 31.26
N LEU A 202 1.28 5.60 30.03
CA LEU A 202 0.72 6.30 28.90
C LEU A 202 -0.62 5.63 28.60
N TYR A 203 -1.72 6.33 28.86
CA TYR A 203 -3.04 5.74 28.61
C TYR A 203 -3.37 5.83 27.13
N ILE A 204 -3.73 4.70 26.55
CA ILE A 204 -4.11 4.59 25.14
C ILE A 204 -5.51 4.00 25.08
N SER A 205 -6.42 4.73 24.43
CA SER A 205 -7.82 4.35 24.26
C SER A 205 -8.26 4.58 22.83
N TYR A 206 -9.27 3.84 22.36
CA TYR A 206 -9.82 4.08 21.03
C TYR A 206 -10.38 5.51 20.94
N ARG A 207 -10.19 6.14 19.79
CA ARG A 207 -10.84 7.42 19.51
C ARG A 207 -12.36 7.28 19.62
N ALA A 208 -13.02 8.28 20.17
CA ALA A 208 -14.48 8.31 20.26
C ALA A 208 -15.11 8.18 18.86
N ASN A 209 -16.22 7.45 18.77
CA ASN A 209 -16.99 7.23 17.53
C ASN A 209 -16.18 6.58 16.38
N ILE A 210 -15.12 5.82 16.70
CA ILE A 210 -14.38 5.09 15.68
C ILE A 210 -15.22 3.93 15.11
N PRO A 211 -15.20 3.70 13.77
CA PRO A 211 -15.91 2.57 13.16
C PRO A 211 -15.53 1.21 13.76
N ASP A 212 -16.47 0.28 13.83
CA ASP A 212 -16.29 -1.01 14.50
C ASP A 212 -15.18 -1.88 13.91
N LYS A 213 -14.89 -1.76 12.62
CA LYS A 213 -13.75 -2.43 11.98
C LYS A 213 -12.42 -2.17 12.72
N TYR A 214 -12.27 -0.99 13.31
CA TYR A 214 -11.05 -0.61 14.05
C TYR A 214 -11.00 -1.18 15.47
N LYS A 215 -12.03 -1.92 15.90
CA LYS A 215 -12.04 -2.65 17.17
C LYS A 215 -11.75 -4.13 16.97
N GLU A 216 -11.60 -4.58 15.73
CA GLU A 216 -11.21 -5.94 15.38
C GLU A 216 -9.75 -6.23 15.78
N ARG A 217 -9.41 -7.51 15.83
CA ARG A 217 -8.15 -8.00 16.40
C ARG A 217 -6.93 -7.39 15.70
N GLU A 218 -6.98 -7.16 14.39
CA GLU A 218 -5.87 -6.55 13.66
C GLU A 218 -5.58 -5.10 14.07
N TRP A 219 -6.53 -4.40 14.68
CA TRP A 219 -6.39 -3.02 15.13
C TRP A 219 -6.11 -2.91 16.63
N MET A 220 -6.18 -4.02 17.37
CA MET A 220 -5.85 -4.05 18.79
C MET A 220 -4.35 -3.89 19.03
N ALA A 221 -3.95 -2.79 19.64
CA ALA A 221 -2.59 -2.60 20.14
C ALA A 221 -2.28 -3.63 21.24
N THR A 222 -1.22 -4.42 21.02
CA THR A 222 -0.77 -5.44 21.97
C THR A 222 0.61 -5.13 22.52
N THR A 223 1.48 -4.57 21.69
CA THR A 223 2.82 -4.14 22.09
C THR A 223 3.09 -2.78 21.49
N THR A 224 4.15 -2.13 21.95
CA THR A 224 4.67 -0.94 21.30
C THR A 224 6.18 -1.00 21.17
N MET A 225 6.68 -0.64 19.99
CA MET A 225 8.10 -0.35 19.79
C MET A 225 8.35 1.10 20.20
N VAL A 226 9.30 1.32 21.09
CA VAL A 226 9.67 2.64 21.60
C VAL A 226 10.94 3.10 20.87
N LEU A 227 10.77 4.10 20.01
CA LEU A 227 11.88 4.86 19.44
C LEU A 227 12.29 5.92 20.45
N LYS A 228 13.57 5.91 20.82
CA LYS A 228 14.13 6.72 21.89
C LYS A 228 15.11 7.75 21.34
N PRO A 229 15.33 8.88 22.03
CA PRO A 229 16.42 9.81 21.71
C PRO A 229 17.80 9.23 22.07
N PHE A 230 17.81 8.15 22.85
CA PHE A 230 18.97 7.30 23.14
C PHE A 230 19.08 6.14 22.14
N SER A 231 20.15 5.36 22.21
CA SER A 231 20.51 4.44 21.12
C SER A 231 19.68 3.16 21.02
N VAL A 232 19.02 2.71 22.10
CA VAL A 232 18.43 1.36 22.14
C VAL A 232 16.91 1.42 22.09
N THR A 233 16.33 1.02 20.96
CA THR A 233 14.88 0.79 20.85
C THR A 233 14.45 -0.40 21.70
N SER A 234 13.26 -0.35 22.28
CA SER A 234 12.69 -1.45 23.07
C SER A 234 11.27 -1.78 22.63
N VAL A 235 10.86 -3.04 22.79
CA VAL A 235 9.46 -3.46 22.61
C VAL A 235 8.86 -3.75 23.97
N VAL A 236 7.71 -3.16 24.26
CA VAL A 236 7.07 -3.26 25.57
C VAL A 236 5.58 -3.59 25.42
N ASP A 237 5.00 -4.18 26.48
CA ASP A 237 3.57 -4.47 26.51
C ASP A 237 2.74 -3.17 26.48
N ALA A 238 1.72 -3.14 25.62
CA ALA A 238 0.80 -2.01 25.47
C ALA A 238 -0.65 -2.38 25.83
N ARG A 239 -0.87 -3.58 26.39
CA ARG A 239 -2.18 -4.03 26.84
C ARG A 239 -2.61 -3.28 28.11
N SER A 240 -3.84 -3.55 28.55
CA SER A 240 -4.39 -3.01 29.80
C SER A 240 -4.40 -1.49 29.84
N GLY A 241 -4.77 -0.86 28.72
CA GLY A 241 -4.87 0.59 28.60
C GLY A 241 -3.56 1.30 28.31
N GLY A 242 -2.48 0.60 27.98
CA GLY A 242 -1.22 1.17 27.50
C GLY A 242 0.01 0.84 28.35
N PRO A 243 1.19 1.18 27.83
CA PRO A 243 2.47 0.85 28.45
C PRO A 243 2.73 1.65 29.74
N LEU A 244 3.45 1.05 30.68
CA LEU A 244 3.97 1.75 31.84
C LEU A 244 5.07 2.73 31.42
N ILE A 245 5.08 3.92 32.02
CA ILE A 245 6.09 4.96 31.72
C ILE A 245 7.49 4.44 32.00
N LYS A 246 7.71 3.66 33.07
CA LYS A 246 9.01 3.05 33.36
C LYS A 246 9.54 2.09 32.27
N ASN A 247 8.65 1.58 31.42
CA ASN A 247 9.03 0.72 30.29
C ASN A 247 9.33 1.56 29.03
N ILE A 248 8.75 2.76 28.93
CA ILE A 248 9.04 3.74 27.86
C ILE A 248 10.35 4.47 28.17
N LEU A 249 10.46 4.96 29.40
CA LEU A 249 11.60 5.66 30.00
C LEU A 249 12.13 4.81 31.17
N PRO A 250 13.04 3.86 30.91
CA PRO A 250 13.75 3.10 31.93
C PRO A 250 14.50 3.98 32.94
N GLN A 251 14.87 3.39 34.08
CA GLN A 251 15.43 4.13 35.22
C GLN A 251 16.77 4.80 34.89
N ASP A 252 17.63 4.14 34.13
CA ASP A 252 18.92 4.68 33.67
C ASP A 252 18.73 5.92 32.76
N GLU A 253 17.71 5.91 31.91
CA GLU A 253 17.36 7.07 31.07
C GLU A 253 16.75 8.21 31.91
N LEU A 254 15.91 7.89 32.91
CA LEU A 254 15.39 8.89 33.86
C LEU A 254 16.53 9.53 34.66
N ASP A 255 17.47 8.73 35.16
CA ASP A 255 18.64 9.19 35.90
C ASP A 255 19.55 10.05 35.01
N TYR A 256 19.70 9.68 33.74
CA TYR A 256 20.42 10.50 32.76
C TYR A 256 19.76 11.87 32.61
N ILE A 257 18.44 11.91 32.36
CA ILE A 257 17.69 13.17 32.18
C ILE A 257 17.85 14.04 33.43
N LYS A 258 17.67 13.47 34.62
CA LYS A 258 17.80 14.18 35.89
C LYS A 258 19.18 14.83 36.08
N ASN A 259 20.24 14.10 35.77
CA ASN A 259 21.61 14.53 36.10
C ASN A 259 22.29 15.35 35.00
N ASN A 260 21.78 15.33 33.76
CA ASN A 260 22.47 15.89 32.59
C ASN A 260 21.64 16.88 31.78
N SER A 261 20.47 17.31 32.27
CA SER A 261 19.59 18.22 31.53
C SER A 261 19.64 19.66 32.03
N ILE A 262 19.38 20.58 31.11
CA ILE A 262 19.11 22.00 31.42
C ILE A 262 17.60 22.27 31.45
N ASN A 263 17.19 23.32 32.16
CA ASN A 263 15.78 23.69 32.30
C ASN A 263 15.07 23.79 30.92
N ASN A 264 13.86 23.22 30.83
CA ASN A 264 13.04 23.11 29.63
C ASN A 264 13.62 22.24 28.49
N GLN A 265 14.64 21.44 28.74
CA GLN A 265 15.14 20.48 27.76
C GLN A 265 14.10 19.37 27.52
N VAL A 266 13.76 19.13 26.25
CA VAL A 266 12.72 18.18 25.83
C VAL A 266 13.33 16.95 25.18
N TYR A 267 13.02 15.79 25.73
CA TYR A 267 13.35 14.48 25.18
C TYR A 267 12.12 13.92 24.48
N ARG A 268 12.27 13.58 23.18
CA ARG A 268 11.17 13.10 22.34
C ARG A 268 11.33 11.61 22.08
N TYR A 269 10.26 10.88 22.36
CA TYR A 269 10.08 9.48 22.07
C TYR A 269 8.97 9.32 21.03
N THR A 270 8.98 8.21 20.31
CA THR A 270 7.87 7.83 19.44
C THR A 270 7.54 6.37 19.67
N LEU A 271 6.31 6.12 20.10
CA LEU A 271 5.76 4.78 20.23
C LEU A 271 5.13 4.39 18.91
N ILE A 272 5.49 3.22 18.40
CA ILE A 272 4.78 2.57 17.30
C ILE A 272 3.87 1.53 17.94
N LEU A 273 2.56 1.72 17.89
CA LEU A 273 1.60 0.74 18.38
C LEU A 273 1.56 -0.44 17.41
N LEU A 274 1.69 -1.64 17.93
CA LEU A 274 1.78 -2.87 17.14
C LEU A 274 0.64 -3.83 17.51
N ASN A 275 0.02 -4.40 16.48
CA ASN A 275 -0.95 -5.48 16.67
C ASN A 275 -0.27 -6.82 16.99
N TYR A 276 -1.07 -7.88 17.15
CA TYR A 276 -0.57 -9.22 17.47
C TYR A 276 0.31 -9.86 16.38
N SER A 277 0.28 -9.33 15.16
CA SER A 277 1.11 -9.74 14.02
C SER A 277 2.28 -8.78 13.80
N SER A 278 2.58 -7.91 14.78
CA SER A 278 3.63 -6.88 14.69
C SER A 278 3.46 -5.89 13.54
N ARG A 279 2.25 -5.73 12.99
CA ARG A 279 1.94 -4.63 12.04
C ARG A 279 1.71 -3.35 12.83
N ALA A 280 2.28 -2.25 12.33
CA ALA A 280 2.07 -0.92 12.90
C ALA A 280 0.59 -0.51 12.81
N ILE A 281 0.07 0.14 13.83
CA ILE A 281 -1.28 0.70 13.84
C ILE A 281 -1.20 2.22 13.79
N GLN A 282 -0.38 2.81 14.66
CA GLN A 282 -0.31 4.25 14.83
C GLN A 282 1.01 4.65 15.50
N PHE A 283 1.50 5.83 15.15
CA PHE A 283 2.63 6.48 15.79
C PHE A 283 2.12 7.46 16.87
N VAL A 284 2.65 7.34 18.08
CA VAL A 284 2.29 8.15 19.24
C VAL A 284 3.55 8.84 19.77
N PRO A 285 3.72 10.16 19.54
CA PRO A 285 4.82 10.91 20.11
C PRO A 285 4.60 11.07 21.62
N VAL A 286 5.68 10.96 22.38
CA VAL A 286 5.69 11.20 23.82
C VAL A 286 6.88 12.09 24.15
N THR A 287 6.70 13.04 25.03
CA THR A 287 7.74 13.96 25.46
C THR A 287 7.96 13.89 26.96
N PHE A 288 9.22 14.02 27.35
CA PHE A 288 9.64 14.23 28.73
C PHE A 288 10.43 15.53 28.77
N THR A 289 9.92 16.50 29.52
CA THR A 289 10.54 17.83 29.66
C THR A 289 11.17 17.95 31.03
N TYR A 290 12.48 18.15 31.08
CA TYR A 290 13.16 18.44 32.33
C TYR A 290 12.88 19.88 32.76
N VAL A 291 12.52 20.09 34.03
CA VAL A 291 12.24 21.41 34.59
C VAL A 291 12.89 21.57 35.96
N THR A 292 13.40 22.76 36.25
CA THR A 292 13.98 23.06 37.57
C THR A 292 12.92 23.44 38.60
N ASN A 293 11.76 23.92 38.14
CA ASN A 293 10.59 24.27 38.95
C ASN A 293 9.32 23.75 38.27
N ILE A 294 8.36 23.25 39.04
CA ILE A 294 7.07 22.71 38.57
C ILE A 294 5.93 23.67 38.77
#